data_AF-A0A382LIF1-F1
#
_entry.id   AF-A0A382LIF1-F1
#
_cell.length_a   1.000
_cell.length_b   1.000
_cell.length_c   1.000
_cell.angle_alpha   90.00
_cell.angle_beta   90.00
_cell.angle_gamma   90.00
#
_symmetry.space_group_name_H-M   'P 1'
#
loop_
_entity.id
_entity.type
_entity.pdbx_description
1 polymer ?
#
loop_
_entity_poly.entity_id
_entity_poly.type
_entity_poly.pdbx_seq_one_letter_code
_entity_poly.pdbx_strand_id
1 'polypeptide(L)'
;MKRFLPLFILIGLIKGQGSFYLSPGLQIGMSTKGNLFLSTQVTFGYVGNSYIPIGITTGVRWYKVQKKWEKYRYNDLQIWPIIFGIGFGQMHDKDGNKSFRFKTGVGFFGYLTYDYTTSFDIAKHNIGLIGVLPLAPTFTIEGAL
;
A
#
# COMPACT_ATOMS: atom_id res chain seq x y z
N MET A 1 4.00 -24.49 -10.25
CA MET A 1 2.88 -24.48 -9.28
C MET A 1 3.01 -23.42 -8.19
N LYS A 2 4.19 -23.15 -7.61
CA LYS A 2 4.37 -22.15 -6.52
C LYS A 2 3.99 -20.70 -6.86
N ARG A 3 3.99 -20.31 -8.14
CA ARG A 3 3.69 -18.93 -8.61
C ARG A 3 2.20 -18.56 -8.55
N PHE A 4 1.31 -19.55 -8.56
CA PHE A 4 -0.14 -19.33 -8.53
C PHE A 4 -0.76 -19.64 -7.17
N LEU A 5 0.00 -20.21 -6.23
CA LEU A 5 -0.45 -20.48 -4.88
C LEU A 5 -1.05 -19.24 -4.16
N PRO A 6 -0.44 -18.04 -4.22
CA PRO A 6 -1.06 -16.85 -3.62
C PRO A 6 -2.36 -16.44 -4.33
N LEU A 7 -2.47 -16.69 -5.64
CA LEU A 7 -3.68 -16.43 -6.41
C LEU A 7 -4.80 -17.43 -6.04
N PHE A 8 -4.47 -18.71 -5.81
CA PHE A 8 -5.42 -19.72 -5.34
C PHE A 8 -5.85 -19.51 -3.89
N ILE A 9 -4.95 -19.05 -3.01
CA ILE A 9 -5.30 -18.63 -1.65
C ILE A 9 -6.24 -17.42 -1.70
N LEU A 10 -5.97 -16.45 -2.59
CA LEU A 10 -6.84 -15.31 -2.81
C LEU A 10 -8.23 -15.77 -3.29
N ILE A 11 -8.32 -16.67 -4.26
CA ILE A 11 -9.60 -17.21 -4.77
C ILE A 11 -10.35 -18.03 -3.73
N GLY A 12 -9.65 -18.80 -2.89
CA GLY A 12 -10.25 -19.58 -1.80
C GLY A 12 -10.92 -18.72 -0.73
N LEU A 13 -10.43 -17.49 -0.51
CA LEU A 13 -11.02 -16.52 0.42
C LEU A 13 -12.26 -15.80 -0.15
N ILE A 14 -12.48 -15.86 -1.48
CA ILE A 14 -13.58 -15.18 -2.20
C ILE A 14 -14.93 -15.91 -2.05
N LYS A 15 -14.96 -17.14 -1.53
CA LYS A 15 -16.21 -17.84 -1.20
C LYS A 15 -16.92 -17.31 0.06
N GLY A 16 -16.37 -16.28 0.72
CA GLY A 16 -17.00 -15.61 1.86
C GLY A 16 -17.85 -14.41 1.45
N GLN A 17 -18.91 -14.12 2.20
CA GLN A 17 -19.58 -12.81 2.15
C GLN A 17 -18.54 -11.71 2.42
N GLY A 18 -18.29 -10.87 1.41
CA GLY A 18 -17.31 -9.80 1.48
C GLY A 18 -17.36 -8.92 0.24
N SER A 19 -16.72 -7.75 0.32
CA SER A 19 -16.72 -6.76 -0.76
C SER A 19 -15.29 -6.42 -1.14
N PHE A 20 -15.03 -6.41 -2.45
CA PHE A 20 -13.82 -5.80 -2.98
C PHE A 20 -13.89 -4.29 -2.88
N TYR A 21 -12.75 -3.62 -2.88
CA TYR A 21 -12.63 -2.17 -2.97
C TYR A 21 -11.38 -1.73 -3.73
N LEU A 22 -11.45 -0.56 -4.34
CA LEU A 22 -10.31 0.16 -4.89
C LEU A 22 -10.12 1.44 -4.08
N SER A 23 -8.92 1.68 -3.57
CA SER A 23 -8.63 2.85 -2.75
C SER A 23 -7.42 3.60 -3.31
N PRO A 24 -7.64 4.61 -4.20
CA PRO A 24 -6.61 5.58 -4.52
C PRO A 24 -6.20 6.36 -3.26
N GLY A 25 -4.90 6.68 -3.17
CA GLY A 25 -4.34 7.45 -2.07
C GLY A 25 -3.27 8.43 -2.53
N LEU A 26 -3.26 9.59 -1.88
CA LEU A 26 -2.25 10.63 -2.04
C LEU A 26 -1.57 10.84 -0.68
N GLN A 27 -0.24 10.80 -0.68
CA GLN A 27 0.56 10.92 0.53
C GLN A 27 1.64 12.00 0.33
N ILE A 28 1.80 12.82 1.35
CA ILE A 28 2.91 13.76 1.50
C ILE A 28 3.67 13.43 2.78
N GLY A 29 4.98 13.61 2.78
CA GLY A 29 5.75 13.38 3.98
C GLY A 29 7.21 13.75 3.82
N MET A 30 8.02 13.34 4.80
CA MET A 30 9.44 13.62 4.84
C MET A 30 10.20 12.39 5.31
N SER A 31 11.38 12.16 4.72
CA SER A 31 12.31 11.18 5.27
C SER A 31 13.07 11.76 6.47
N THR A 32 13.61 10.92 7.34
CA THR A 32 14.44 11.39 8.47
C THR A 32 15.71 12.12 8.02
N LYS A 33 16.08 12.02 6.75
CA LYS A 33 17.16 12.81 6.12
C LYS A 33 16.72 14.19 5.64
N GLY A 34 15.46 14.57 5.88
CA GLY A 34 14.91 15.86 5.45
C GLY A 34 14.46 15.89 3.98
N ASN A 35 14.39 14.74 3.29
CA ASN A 35 13.91 14.71 1.91
C ASN A 35 12.38 14.73 1.92
N LEU A 36 11.78 15.82 1.44
CA LEU A 36 10.34 15.88 1.18
C LEU A 36 9.97 14.81 0.15
N PHE A 37 8.84 14.13 0.34
CA PHE A 37 8.30 13.23 -0.66
C PHE A 37 6.81 13.44 -0.92
N LEU A 38 6.43 13.11 -2.15
CA LEU A 38 5.06 12.99 -2.60
C LEU A 38 4.87 11.58 -3.15
N SER A 39 3.74 10.96 -2.86
CA SER A 39 3.42 9.65 -3.40
C SER A 39 1.96 9.51 -3.75
N THR A 40 1.71 8.76 -4.81
CA THR A 40 0.40 8.27 -5.18
C THR A 40 0.40 6.76 -5.08
N GLN A 41 -0.73 6.19 -4.67
CA GLN A 41 -0.95 4.75 -4.62
C GLN A 41 -2.36 4.40 -5.01
N VAL A 42 -2.55 3.15 -5.41
CA VAL A 42 -3.86 2.52 -5.48
C VAL A 42 -3.79 1.18 -4.76
N THR A 43 -4.77 0.91 -3.90
CA THR A 43 -4.91 -0.34 -3.19
C THR A 43 -6.13 -1.07 -3.72
N PHE A 44 -5.95 -2.30 -4.19
CA PHE A 44 -7.05 -3.23 -4.42
C PHE A 44 -7.18 -4.11 -3.20
N GLY A 45 -8.33 -4.06 -2.53
CA GLY A 45 -8.53 -4.79 -1.28
C GLY A 45 -9.85 -5.55 -1.24
N TYR A 46 -9.95 -6.39 -0.22
CA TYR A 46 -11.11 -7.22 0.09
C TYR A 46 -11.41 -7.11 1.58
N VAL A 47 -12.68 -6.92 1.92
CA VAL A 47 -13.19 -6.91 3.29
C VAL A 47 -14.23 -8.01 3.41
N GLY A 48 -13.94 -9.05 4.19
CA GLY A 48 -14.93 -10.05 4.58
C GLY A 48 -15.72 -9.64 5.83
N ASN A 49 -16.69 -10.48 6.23
CA ASN A 49 -17.52 -10.28 7.43
C ASN A 49 -16.77 -9.93 8.73
N SER A 50 -15.49 -10.31 8.86
CA SER A 50 -14.66 -10.01 10.04
C SER A 50 -14.11 -8.57 10.07
N TYR A 51 -14.43 -7.71 9.11
CA TYR A 51 -13.97 -6.31 9.00
C TYR A 51 -12.45 -6.11 9.01
N ILE A 52 -11.67 -7.13 8.64
CA ILE A 52 -10.21 -7.00 8.47
C ILE A 52 -9.91 -6.85 6.98
N PRO A 53 -9.58 -5.63 6.50
CA PRO A 53 -9.25 -5.40 5.11
C PRO A 53 -7.87 -5.96 4.79
N ILE A 54 -7.80 -6.75 3.74
CA ILE A 54 -6.53 -7.20 3.15
C ILE A 54 -6.43 -6.56 1.76
N GLY A 55 -5.28 -6.01 1.41
CA GLY A 55 -5.11 -5.33 0.13
C GLY A 55 -3.73 -5.47 -0.48
N ILE A 56 -3.68 -5.39 -1.79
CA ILE A 56 -2.46 -5.26 -2.57
C ILE A 56 -2.39 -3.82 -3.05
N THR A 57 -1.29 -3.14 -2.75
CA THR A 57 -1.06 -1.74 -3.10
C THR A 57 0.06 -1.65 -4.12
N THR A 58 -0.12 -0.80 -5.11
CA THR A 58 0.96 -0.34 -5.99
C THR A 58 1.02 1.17 -5.97
N GLY A 59 2.22 1.74 -6.05
CA GLY A 59 2.38 3.19 -5.97
C GLY A 59 3.71 3.69 -6.51
N VAL A 60 3.76 5.01 -6.60
CA VAL A 60 4.92 5.78 -7.03
C VAL A 60 5.22 6.82 -5.95
N ARG A 61 6.50 6.99 -5.63
CA ARG A 61 6.98 8.04 -4.73
C ARG A 61 8.06 8.86 -5.40
N TRP A 62 8.00 10.17 -5.22
CA TRP A 62 9.02 11.13 -5.63
C TRP A 62 9.65 11.75 -4.39
N TYR A 63 10.96 11.64 -4.24
CA TYR A 63 11.73 12.34 -3.21
C TYR A 63 12.41 13.56 -3.79
N LYS A 64 12.39 14.68 -3.07
CA LYS A 64 13.14 15.89 -3.41
C LYS A 64 14.52 15.84 -2.77
N VAL A 65 15.54 15.46 -3.54
CA VAL A 65 16.94 15.36 -3.11
C VAL A 65 17.75 16.45 -3.79
N GLN A 66 18.37 17.36 -3.03
CA GLN A 66 19.25 18.42 -3.56
C GLN A 66 18.69 19.15 -4.81
N LYS A 67 17.39 19.52 -4.77
CA LYS A 67 16.61 20.17 -5.85
C LYS A 67 16.20 19.28 -7.04
N LYS A 68 16.57 17.99 -7.07
CA LYS A 68 16.09 17.02 -8.07
C LYS A 68 15.01 16.12 -7.48
N TRP A 69 14.10 15.65 -8.34
CA TRP A 69 13.07 14.70 -7.96
C TRP A 69 13.48 13.29 -8.38
N GLU A 70 13.63 12.40 -7.40
CA GLU A 70 13.97 10.99 -7.62
C GLU A 70 12.74 10.11 -7.47
N LYS A 71 12.46 9.32 -8.50
CA LYS A 71 11.26 8.50 -8.61
C LYS A 71 11.53 7.06 -8.20
N TYR A 72 10.63 6.53 -7.40
CA TYR A 72 10.61 5.15 -6.94
C TYR A 72 9.23 4.55 -7.16
N ARG A 73 9.18 3.25 -7.42
CA ARG A 73 7.95 2.47 -7.49
C ARG A 73 7.89 1.57 -6.28
N TYR A 74 6.71 1.23 -5.79
CA TYR A 74 6.58 0.26 -4.71
C TYR A 74 5.32 -0.57 -4.85
N ASN A 75 5.35 -1.76 -4.25
CA ASN A 75 4.20 -2.61 -4.07
C ASN A 75 4.18 -3.18 -2.66
N ASP A 76 3.01 -3.22 -2.03
CA ASP A 76 2.84 -3.75 -0.68
C ASP A 76 1.67 -4.72 -0.62
N LEU A 77 1.81 -5.78 0.17
CA LEU A 77 0.69 -6.52 0.74
C LEU A 77 0.34 -5.87 2.08
N GLN A 78 -0.92 -5.51 2.30
CA GLN A 78 -1.38 -4.72 3.43
C GLN A 78 -2.52 -5.43 4.17
N ILE A 79 -2.49 -5.33 5.50
CA ILE A 79 -3.61 -5.64 6.38
C ILE A 79 -3.90 -4.36 7.15
N TRP A 80 -5.07 -3.76 6.94
CA TRP A 80 -5.33 -2.39 7.38
C TRP A 80 -6.70 -2.23 8.03
N PRO A 81 -6.90 -2.75 9.26
CA PRO A 81 -8.11 -2.49 10.02
C PRO A 81 -8.27 -1.01 10.37
N ILE A 82 -9.47 -0.65 10.79
CA ILE A 82 -9.99 0.73 10.88
C ILE A 82 -9.02 1.74 11.53
N ILE A 83 -8.28 1.33 12.57
CA ILE A 83 -7.47 2.25 13.40
C ILE A 83 -5.96 2.12 13.13
N PHE A 84 -5.50 0.93 12.73
CA PHE A 84 -4.08 0.63 12.54
C PHE A 84 -3.89 -0.22 11.29
N GLY A 85 -2.73 -0.14 10.66
CA GLY A 85 -2.45 -1.07 9.58
C GLY A 85 -0.97 -1.32 9.38
N ILE A 86 -0.69 -2.45 8.76
CA ILE A 86 0.65 -2.93 8.46
C ILE A 86 0.73 -3.31 6.99
N GLY A 87 1.91 -3.13 6.41
CA GLY A 87 2.20 -3.43 5.02
C GLY A 87 3.62 -3.94 4.85
N PHE A 88 3.78 -4.96 4.02
CA PHE A 88 5.07 -5.53 3.66
C PHE A 88 5.21 -5.54 2.15
N GLY A 89 6.35 -5.07 1.67
CA GLY A 89 6.49 -4.78 0.25
C GLY A 89 7.92 -4.63 -0.23
N GLN A 90 8.01 -4.16 -1.47
CA GLN A 90 9.27 -3.85 -2.12
C GLN A 90 9.18 -2.45 -2.73
N MET A 91 10.27 -1.71 -2.60
CA MET A 91 10.49 -0.43 -3.26
C MET A 91 11.59 -0.61 -4.29
N HIS A 92 11.37 -0.07 -5.48
CA HIS A 92 12.29 -0.15 -6.61
C HIS A 92 12.71 1.27 -7.02
N ASP A 93 14.00 1.47 -7.24
CA ASP A 93 14.52 2.70 -7.82
C ASP A 93 14.39 2.71 -9.36
N LYS A 94 14.88 3.77 -10.00
CA LYS A 94 14.88 3.91 -11.46
C LYS A 94 15.79 2.88 -12.18
N ASP A 95 16.80 2.38 -11.49
CA ASP A 95 17.82 1.47 -12.03
C ASP A 95 17.43 -0.01 -11.81
N GLY A 96 16.28 -0.25 -11.16
CA GLY A 96 15.73 -1.58 -10.91
C GLY A 96 16.24 -2.24 -9.63
N ASN A 97 17.05 -1.54 -8.83
CA ASN A 97 17.46 -2.03 -7.52
C ASN A 97 16.23 -2.15 -6.62
N LYS A 98 16.26 -3.11 -5.70
CA LYS A 98 15.13 -3.42 -4.83
C LYS A 98 15.53 -3.24 -3.37
N SER A 99 14.62 -2.65 -2.61
CA SER A 99 14.69 -2.59 -1.15
C SER A 99 13.43 -3.23 -0.58
N PHE A 100 13.57 -4.00 0.49
CA PHE A 100 12.42 -4.37 1.30
C PHE A 100 11.80 -3.10 1.88
N ARG A 101 10.47 -3.11 2.03
CA ARG A 101 9.69 -2.02 2.60
C ARG A 101 8.72 -2.56 3.64
N PHE A 102 8.76 -1.96 4.83
CA PHE A 102 7.74 -2.12 5.86
C PHE A 102 6.96 -0.82 5.98
N LYS A 103 5.63 -0.90 6.05
CA LYS A 103 4.74 0.25 6.21
C LYS A 103 3.84 -0.01 7.41
N THR A 104 3.61 1.01 8.21
CA THR A 104 2.60 1.01 9.26
C THR A 104 1.92 2.37 9.33
N GLY A 105 0.77 2.45 9.99
CA GLY A 105 0.11 3.73 10.23
C GLY A 105 -1.08 3.61 11.14
N VAL A 106 -1.54 4.78 11.60
CA VAL A 106 -2.71 4.94 12.48
C VAL A 106 -3.57 6.11 12.03
N GLY A 107 -4.89 6.02 12.25
CA GLY A 107 -5.84 7.10 11.97
C GLY A 107 -7.18 6.60 11.42
N PHE A 108 -8.23 7.43 11.48
CA PHE A 108 -9.59 7.09 11.00
C PHE A 108 -9.93 7.84 9.68
N PHE A 109 -9.29 8.98 9.40
CA PHE A 109 -9.33 9.73 8.14
C PHE A 109 -8.06 10.56 8.02
N GLY A 110 -7.20 10.30 7.02
CA GLY A 110 -5.88 10.92 6.96
C GLY A 110 -4.90 10.21 7.89
N TYR A 111 -4.22 9.18 7.40
CA TYR A 111 -3.40 8.33 8.27
C TYR A 111 -2.02 8.96 8.47
N LEU A 112 -1.59 9.03 9.72
CA LEU A 112 -0.17 9.13 10.01
C LEU A 112 0.47 7.78 9.64
N THR A 113 1.46 7.84 8.77
CA THR A 113 2.13 6.67 8.25
C THR A 113 3.61 6.75 8.52
N TYR A 114 4.18 5.59 8.77
CA TYR A 114 5.60 5.37 8.82
C TYR A 114 5.95 4.26 7.84
N ASP A 115 7.00 4.45 7.04
CA ASP A 115 7.58 3.36 6.28
C ASP A 115 9.10 3.31 6.38
N TYR A 116 9.60 2.08 6.47
CA TYR A 116 11.00 1.75 6.57
C TYR A 116 11.45 1.02 5.30
N THR A 117 12.62 1.39 4.77
CA THR A 117 13.27 0.66 3.68
C THR A 117 14.68 0.23 4.09
N THR A 118 15.10 -0.97 3.69
CA THR A 118 16.39 -1.55 4.11
C THR A 118 17.60 -0.96 3.39
N SER A 119 17.46 -0.67 2.10
CA SER A 119 18.61 -0.48 1.20
C SER A 119 18.72 0.93 0.62
N PHE A 120 17.65 1.71 0.65
CA PHE A 120 17.65 3.07 0.12
C PHE A 120 17.82 4.09 1.23
N ASP A 121 19.06 4.54 1.42
CA ASP A 121 19.43 5.43 2.50
C ASP A 121 18.65 6.76 2.49
N ILE A 122 18.33 7.30 1.30
CA ILE A 122 17.49 8.51 1.15
C ILE A 122 16.04 8.34 1.64
N ALA A 123 15.57 7.08 1.65
CA ALA A 123 14.20 6.65 1.89
C ALA A 123 14.13 5.69 3.09
N LYS A 124 15.16 5.66 3.94
CA LYS A 124 15.30 4.61 4.95
C LYS A 124 14.18 4.66 5.98
N HIS A 125 13.85 5.85 6.46
CA HIS A 125 12.76 6.09 7.40
C HIS A 125 11.93 7.25 6.88
N ASN A 126 10.63 7.03 6.67
CA ASN A 126 9.71 8.01 6.11
C ASN A 126 8.52 8.17 7.02
N ILE A 127 8.14 9.42 7.30
CA ILE A 127 6.93 9.77 8.03
C ILE A 127 6.06 10.59 7.08
N GLY A 128 4.77 10.29 7.00
CA GLY A 128 3.87 11.05 6.13
C GLY A 128 2.42 10.98 6.53
N LEU A 129 1.63 11.83 5.91
CA LEU A 129 0.19 11.87 6.01
C LEU A 129 -0.40 11.40 4.69
N ILE A 130 -1.31 10.43 4.73
CA ILE A 130 -1.97 9.89 3.54
C ILE A 130 -3.48 10.09 3.62
N GLY A 131 -4.04 10.72 2.59
CA GLY A 131 -5.47 10.69 2.32
C GLY A 131 -5.79 9.53 1.38
N VAL A 132 -6.86 8.79 1.68
CA VAL A 132 -7.36 7.70 0.84
C VAL A 132 -8.85 7.90 0.56
N LEU A 133 -9.30 7.45 -0.61
CA LEU A 133 -10.70 7.48 -1.00
C LEU A 133 -11.14 6.07 -1.41
N PRO A 134 -11.64 5.25 -0.48
CA PRO A 134 -12.14 3.91 -0.82
C PRO A 134 -13.36 4.03 -1.74
N LEU A 135 -13.22 3.50 -2.93
CA LEU A 135 -14.28 3.31 -3.91
C LEU A 135 -14.70 1.85 -3.81
N ALA A 136 -15.93 1.60 -3.37
CA ALA A 136 -16.52 0.29 -3.49
C ALA A 136 -16.82 0.04 -4.99
N PRO A 137 -16.19 -0.93 -5.65
CA PRO A 137 -16.65 -1.39 -6.94
C PRO A 137 -18.01 -2.05 -6.74
N THR A 138 -18.95 -1.64 -7.59
CA THR A 138 -20.25 -2.27 -7.82
C THR A 138 -20.08 -3.62 -8.53
N PHE A 139 -19.24 -4.51 -7.99
CA PHE A 139 -19.18 -5.90 -8.45
C PHE A 139 -19.90 -6.77 -7.43
N THR A 140 -21.23 -6.75 -7.49
CA THR A 140 -22.02 -7.88 -7.02
C THR A 140 -21.70 -9.04 -7.97
N ILE A 141 -21.04 -10.08 -7.49
CA ILE A 141 -21.06 -11.37 -8.19
C ILE A 141 -22.44 -11.96 -7.90
N GLU A 142 -23.46 -11.51 -8.64
CA GLU A 142 -24.70 -12.26 -8.76
C GLU A 142 -24.41 -13.45 -9.67
N GLY A 143 -24.48 -14.66 -9.12
CA GLY A 143 -24.55 -15.89 -9.91
C GLY A 143 -23.58 -16.99 -9.48
N ALA A 144 -24.07 -17.85 -8.58
CA ALA A 144 -23.92 -19.30 -8.71
C ALA A 144 -24.95 -19.95 -7.77
N LEU A 145 -26.16 -20.18 -8.30
CA LEU A 145 -27.02 -21.28 -7.86
C LEU A 145 -26.32 -22.61 -8.18
#